data_AF-A0A218Q3X8-F1
#
_entry.id   AF-A0A218Q3X8-F1
#
_cell.length_a   1.000
_cell.length_b   1.000
_cell.length_c   1.000
_cell.angle_alpha   90.00
_cell.angle_beta   90.00
_cell.angle_gamma   90.00
#
_symmetry.space_group_name_H-M   'P 1'
#
loop_
_entity.id
_entity.type
_entity.pdbx_description
1 polymer ?
#
loop_
_entity_poly.entity_id
_entity_poly.type
_entity_poly.pdbx_seq_one_letter_code
_entity_poly.pdbx_strand_id
1 'polypeptide(L)' 'MRKSLIDTDILSEIRKLKNTKINAKAIGYIGIWQQYTISVITVSEIIKGWRRINRNDRIQ' A
#
# COMPACT_ATOMS: atom_id res chain seq x y z
N MET A 1 20.46 5.30 3.71
CA MET A 1 19.01 5.43 4.03
C MET A 1 18.43 4.03 4.15
N ARG A 2 18.16 3.54 5.37
CA ARG A 2 17.59 2.21 5.59
C ARG A 2 16.07 2.33 5.42
N LYS A 3 15.58 2.09 4.21
CA LYS A 3 14.14 2.02 3.92
C LYS A 3 13.90 0.76 3.09
N SER A 4 12.77 0.11 3.32
CA SER A 4 12.30 -0.97 2.46
C SER A 4 11.12 -0.43 1.64
N LEU A 5 11.03 -0.88 0.39
CA LEU A 5 10.00 -0.48 -0.56
C LEU A 5 8.87 -1.52 -0.53
N ILE A 6 7.64 -1.05 -0.38
CA ILE A 6 6.44 -1.90 -0.42
C ILE A 6 5.85 -1.88 -1.82
N ASP A 7 5.50 -3.07 -2.30
CA ASP A 7 4.81 -3.27 -3.56
C ASP A 7 3.30 -2.99 -3.46
N THR A 8 2.67 -2.67 -4.58
CA THR A 8 1.27 -2.23 -4.66
C THR A 8 0.29 -3.27 -4.12
N ASP A 9 0.52 -4.56 -4.39
CA ASP A 9 -0.37 -5.63 -3.92
C ASP A 9 -0.36 -5.71 -2.38
N ILE A 10 0.82 -5.64 -1.77
CA ILE A 10 0.99 -5.64 -0.30
C ILE A 10 0.34 -4.40 0.30
N LEU A 11 0.55 -3.23 -0.28
CA LEU A 11 -0.11 -2.00 0.17
C LEU A 11 -1.63 -2.14 0.11
N SER A 12 -2.16 -2.75 -0.96
CA SER A 12 -3.61 -2.95 -1.11
C SER A 12 -4.17 -3.87 -0.02
N GLU A 13 -3.45 -4.94 0.35
CA GLU A 13 -3.86 -5.87 1.40
C GLU A 13 -3.83 -5.22 2.77
N ILE A 14 -2.77 -4.44 3.08
CA ILE A 14 -2.67 -3.65 4.30
C ILE A 14 -3.84 -2.68 4.42
N ARG A 15 -4.17 -1.94 3.34
CA ARG A 15 -5.27 -0.97 3.37
C ARG A 15 -6.65 -1.60 3.46
N LYS A 16 -6.84 -2.80 2.88
CA LYS A 16 -8.11 -3.54 2.94
C LYS A 16 -8.29 -4.27 4.28
N LEU A 17 -7.21 -4.50 5.02
CA LEU A 17 -7.19 -5.23 6.29
C LEU A 17 -7.79 -6.64 6.24
N LYS A 18 -7.88 -7.27 5.06
CA LYS A 18 -8.56 -8.55 4.87
C LYS A 18 -7.75 -9.75 5.38
N ASN A 19 -6.44 -9.73 5.17
CA ASN A 19 -5.58 -10.85 5.51
C ASN A 19 -4.84 -10.60 6.83
N THR A 20 -5.24 -11.33 7.88
CA THR A 20 -4.68 -11.19 9.23
C THR A 20 -3.18 -11.47 9.29
N LYS A 21 -2.66 -12.39 8.45
CA LYS A 21 -1.21 -12.67 8.38
C LYS A 21 -0.44 -11.50 7.77
N ILE A 22 -0.99 -10.86 6.74
CA ILE A 22 -0.38 -9.67 6.13
C ILE A 22 -0.42 -8.50 7.12
N ASN A 23 -1.54 -8.30 7.81
CA ASN A 23 -1.68 -7.24 8.82
C ASN A 23 -0.66 -7.41 9.95
N ALA A 24 -0.49 -8.62 10.49
CA ALA A 24 0.51 -8.90 11.52
C ALA A 24 1.94 -8.58 11.05
N LYS A 25 2.28 -8.97 9.80
CA LYS A 25 3.57 -8.61 9.20
C LYS A 25 3.72 -7.11 9.00
N ALA A 26 2.67 -6.41 8.62
CA ALA A 26 2.67 -4.97 8.41
C ALA A 26 2.89 -4.17 9.70
N ILE A 27 2.37 -4.66 10.84
CA ILE A 27 2.65 -4.13 12.18
C ILE A 27 4.14 -4.30 12.53
N GLY A 28 4.69 -5.51 12.34
CA GLY A 28 6.13 -5.74 12.56
C GLY A 28 6.99 -4.86 11.65
N TYR A 29 6.59 -4.71 10.39
CA TYR A 29 7.27 -3.87 9.42
C TYR A 29 7.29 -2.40 9.85
N ILE A 30 6.16 -1.83 10.26
CA ILE A 30 6.12 -0.43 10.67
C ILE A 30 6.86 -0.21 12.00
N GLY A 31 6.90 -1.20 12.88
CA GLY A 31 7.74 -1.16 14.09
C GLY A 31 9.23 -1.03 13.78
N ILE A 32 9.71 -1.69 12.72
CA ILE A 32 11.12 -1.64 12.29
C ILE A 32 11.43 -0.36 11.51
N TRP A 33 10.58 0.00 10.55
CA TRP A 33 10.86 1.04 9.56
C TRP A 33 10.21 2.40 9.85
N GLN A 34 9.30 2.47 10.84
CA GLN A 34 8.53 3.64 11.28
C GLN A 34 7.57 4.23 10.23
N GLN A 35 7.79 3.95 8.95
CA GLN A 35 6.98 4.44 7.84
C GLN A 35 6.95 3.41 6.71
N TYR A 36 5.87 3.44 5.93
CA TYR A 36 5.83 2.75 4.64
C TYR A 36 6.51 3.61 3.57
N THR A 37 7.30 2.98 2.73
CA THR A 37 7.86 3.61 1.53
C THR A 37 7.26 2.93 0.32
N ILE A 38 6.73 3.70 -0.61
CA ILE A 38 6.12 3.22 -1.87
C ILE A 38 6.76 3.94 -3.05
N SER A 39 6.69 3.34 -4.23
CA SER A 39 7.21 3.97 -5.45
C SER A 39 6.16 4.88 -6.09
N VAL A 40 6.61 5.78 -6.97
CA VAL A 40 5.68 6.56 -7.83
C VAL A 40 4.89 5.66 -8.78
N ILE A 41 5.43 4.47 -9.12
CA ILE A 41 4.74 3.46 -9.93
C ILE A 41 3.54 2.91 -9.15
N THR A 42 3.73 2.61 -7.86
CA THR A 42 2.64 2.18 -6.96
C THR A 42 1.52 3.21 -6.88
N VAL A 43 1.84 4.51 -6.83
CA VAL A 43 0.83 5.57 -6.87
C VAL A 43 0.06 5.53 -8.19
N SER A 44 0.76 5.38 -9.31
CA SER A 44 0.16 5.31 -10.65
C SER A 44 -0.78 4.10 -10.79
N GLU A 45 -0.41 2.95 -10.23
CA GLU A 45 -1.24 1.74 -10.23
C GLU A 45 -2.51 1.90 -9.38
N ILE A 46 -2.42 2.57 -8.22
CA ILE A 46 -3.58 2.90 -7.39
C ILE A 46 -4.55 3.81 -8.15
N ILE A 47 -4.06 4.87 -8.78
CA ILE A 47 -4.86 5.78 -9.60
C ILE A 47 -5.55 5.03 -10.74
N LYS A 48 -4.80 4.18 -11.47
CA LYS A 48 -5.34 3.32 -12.54
C LYS A 48 -6.43 2.38 -12.01
N GLY A 49 -6.21 1.79 -10.83
CA GLY A 49 -7.17 0.92 -10.15
C GLY A 49 -8.49 1.64 -9.84
N TRP A 50 -8.42 2.83 -9.26
CA TRP A 50 -9.61 3.65 -8.96
C TRP A 50 -10.37 4.07 -10.22
N ARG A 51 -9.66 4.50 -11.28
CA ARG A 51 -10.28 4.82 -12.58
C ARG A 51 -11.01 3.63 -13.17
N ARG A 52 -10.41 2.43 -13.11
CA ARG A 52 -11.01 1.20 -13.65
C ARG A 52 -12.37 0.86 -13.02
N ILE A 53 -12.59 1.23 -11.77
CA ILE A 53 -13.85 0.98 -11.05
C ILE A 53 -14.73 2.25 -10.91
N ASN A 54 -14.48 3.28 -11.72
CA ASN A 54 -15.21 4.55 -11.73
C ASN A 54 -15.24 5.28 -10.38
N ARG A 55 -14.20 5.12 -9.57
CA ARG A 55 -14.03 5.78 -8.26
C ARG A 55 -13.08 6.98 -8.34
N ASN A 56 -13.38 7.88 -9.28
CA ASN A 56 -12.58 9.09 -9.48
C ASN A 56 -12.63 10.03 -8.26
N ASP A 57 -13.64 9.87 -7.39
CA ASP A 57 -13.74 10.55 -6.08
C ASP A 57 -12.55 10.29 -5.14
N ARG A 58 -11.83 9.18 -5.36
CA ARG A 58 -10.66 8.78 -4.57
C ARG A 58 -9.33 9.30 -5.13
N ILE A 59 -9.36 9.96 -6.29
CA ILE A 59 -8.19 10.55 -6.95
C ILE A 59 -8.22 12.04 -6.60
N GLN A 60 -7.31 12.47 -5.74
CA GLN A 60 -7.14 13.87 -5.32
C GLN A 60 -5.85 14.43 -5.90
#